data_AF-A0A074ZK04-F1
#
_entry.id   AF-A0A074ZK04-F1
#
_cell.length_a   1.000
_cell.length_b   1.000
_cell.length_c   1.000
_cell.angle_alpha   90.00
_cell.angle_beta   90.00
_cell.angle_gamma   90.00
#
_symmetry.space_group_name_H-M   'P 1'
#
loop_
_entity.id
_entity.type
_entity.pdbx_description
1 polymer ?
#
loop_
_entity_poly.entity_id
_entity_poly.type
_entity_poly.pdbx_seq_one_letter_code
_entity_poly.pdbx_strand_id
1 'polypeptide(L)'
;MIDAVKMGFRRLLPEGAPRRSKADGTVVLQKYVSHRSLVPNTMKSSLIEMQTNSTFRGLPELYLLHEGCAIVGELLQSSRLVDTGIAPVVLQPSQTKLNSEPPLWLRRLLGHPSFYDLPVHIHRTKLYIPAPIFYKSDKNNPIHFTSILPTPRGQISCSRQRTSSSFTGLSWTKLEDSEGANPKTSYILTCTSPWLPEYFPYTMDRLGLKFDYTSWISSETYSVQ
;
A
#
# COMPACT_ATOMS: atom_id res chain seq x y z
N MET A 1 7.26 35.58 -8.39
CA MET A 1 6.71 34.83 -9.53
C MET A 1 7.05 33.37 -9.24
N ILE A 2 6.14 32.63 -8.62
CA ILE A 2 6.38 31.25 -8.18
C ILE A 2 5.66 30.35 -9.17
N ASP A 3 6.44 29.58 -9.92
CA ASP A 3 5.94 28.65 -10.91
C ASP A 3 5.07 27.59 -10.23
N ALA A 4 3.80 27.55 -10.66
CA ALA A 4 2.87 26.51 -10.31
C ALA A 4 3.35 25.19 -10.92
N VAL A 5 3.80 24.25 -10.09
CA VAL A 5 4.06 22.88 -10.50
C VAL A 5 2.71 22.22 -10.83
N LYS A 6 2.36 22.21 -12.12
CA LYS A 6 1.28 21.39 -12.67
C LYS A 6 1.63 19.91 -12.48
N MET A 7 1.14 19.30 -11.39
CA MET A 7 1.09 17.84 -11.25
C MET A 7 -0.10 17.32 -12.06
N GLY A 8 0.17 17.01 -13.33
CA GLY A 8 -0.82 16.43 -14.24
C GLY A 8 -1.24 15.04 -13.76
N PHE A 9 -2.54 14.86 -13.57
CA PHE A 9 -3.18 13.55 -13.47
C PHE A 9 -2.96 12.77 -14.77
N ARG A 10 -2.35 11.59 -14.68
CA ARG A 10 -2.35 10.59 -15.76
C ARG A 10 -2.81 9.27 -15.18
N ARG A 11 -4.00 8.80 -15.60
CA ARG A 11 -4.42 7.41 -15.39
C ARG A 11 -3.46 6.53 -16.19
N LEU A 12 -2.50 5.93 -15.52
CA LEU A 12 -1.57 4.96 -16.08
C LEU A 12 -1.73 3.63 -15.33
N LEU A 13 -1.45 2.54 -16.05
CA LEU A 13 -1.35 1.12 -15.64
C LEU A 13 -1.10 0.88 -14.14
N PRO A 14 -1.58 -0.25 -13.55
CA PRO A 14 -1.49 -0.50 -12.10
C PRO A 14 -0.09 -0.14 -11.60
N GLU A 15 -0.03 0.98 -10.88
CA GLU A 15 1.22 1.72 -10.70
C GLU A 15 2.14 0.95 -9.75
N GLY A 16 2.97 0.08 -10.32
CA GLY A 16 3.89 -0.79 -9.58
C GLY A 16 4.91 -1.52 -10.45
N ALA A 17 4.81 -1.43 -11.78
CA ALA A 17 5.88 -1.91 -12.64
C ALA A 17 7.07 -0.91 -12.57
N PRO A 18 8.31 -1.39 -12.35
CA PRO A 18 9.48 -0.53 -12.40
C PRO A 18 9.59 0.11 -13.79
N ARG A 19 9.35 1.42 -13.88
CA ARG A 19 9.56 2.18 -15.12
C ARG A 19 11.05 2.16 -15.43
N ARG A 20 11.43 1.49 -16.51
CA ARG A 20 12.80 1.53 -17.04
C ARG A 20 12.94 2.80 -17.88
N SER A 21 13.59 3.84 -17.36
CA SER A 21 14.04 4.93 -18.23
C SER A 21 15.18 4.40 -19.12
N LYS A 22 14.98 4.39 -20.44
CA LYS A 22 15.98 4.01 -21.44
C LYS A 22 16.98 5.14 -21.74
N ALA A 23 17.40 5.90 -20.74
CA ALA A 23 18.50 6.84 -20.88
C ALA A 23 19.73 6.22 -20.19
N ASP A 24 20.74 5.87 -20.99
CA ASP A 24 22.09 5.48 -20.57
C ASP A 24 22.28 4.21 -19.73
N GLY A 25 21.51 3.14 -20.00
CA GLY A 25 21.79 1.81 -19.41
C GLY A 25 21.62 1.74 -17.88
N THR A 26 21.16 2.83 -17.26
CA THR A 26 20.95 2.94 -15.82
C THR A 26 19.46 2.73 -15.54
N VAL A 27 19.13 1.62 -14.88
CA VAL A 27 17.75 1.36 -14.45
C VAL A 27 17.46 2.24 -13.23
N VAL A 28 16.96 3.45 -13.47
CA VAL A 28 16.43 4.29 -12.39
C VAL A 28 15.06 3.73 -11.99
N LEU A 29 15.02 3.00 -10.88
CA LEU A 29 13.75 2.62 -10.24
C LEU A 29 13.09 3.90 -9.74
N GLN A 30 12.10 4.42 -10.48
CA GLN A 30 11.29 5.53 -10.00
C GLN A 30 10.52 5.08 -8.76
N LYS A 31 10.82 5.70 -7.62
CA LYS A 31 10.05 5.53 -6.40
C LYS A 31 8.66 6.14 -6.63
N TYR A 32 7.63 5.40 -6.27
CA TYR A 32 6.24 5.75 -6.44
C TYR A 32 5.52 5.55 -5.12
N VAL A 33 4.66 6.52 -4.80
CA VAL A 33 3.69 6.44 -3.72
C VAL A 33 2.39 7.06 -4.23
N SER A 34 1.27 6.42 -3.97
CA SER A 34 -0.04 7.01 -4.18
C SER A 34 -1.05 6.43 -3.22
N HIS A 35 -2.20 7.08 -3.16
CA HIS A 35 -3.31 6.60 -2.36
C HIS A 35 -4.65 6.82 -3.07
N ARG A 36 -5.65 6.03 -2.68
CA ARG A 36 -7.06 6.29 -2.99
C ARG A 36 -7.91 6.05 -1.75
N SER A 37 -8.95 6.86 -1.57
CA SER A 37 -9.94 6.64 -0.52
C SER A 37 -10.86 5.48 -0.94
N LEU A 38 -10.94 4.45 -0.11
CA LEU A 38 -11.84 3.30 -0.28
C LEU A 38 -13.21 3.59 0.36
N VAL A 39 -13.20 4.28 1.50
CA VAL A 39 -14.40 4.80 2.16
C VAL A 39 -14.19 6.29 2.37
N PRO A 40 -15.08 7.15 1.85
CA PRO A 40 -14.95 8.60 1.98
C PRO A 40 -15.04 9.03 3.45
N ASN A 41 -14.60 10.25 3.74
CA ASN A 41 -14.47 10.76 5.09
C ASN A 41 -15.80 10.69 5.87
N THR A 42 -15.88 9.78 6.84
CA THR A 42 -16.95 9.70 7.82
C THR A 42 -16.37 10.11 9.18
N MET A 43 -16.98 11.10 9.83
CA MET A 43 -16.58 11.53 11.18
C MET A 43 -15.09 11.87 11.35
N LYS A 44 -14.47 12.52 10.36
CA LYS A 44 -13.02 12.86 10.34
C LYS A 44 -12.09 11.65 10.24
N SER A 45 -12.57 10.54 9.69
CA SER A 45 -11.80 9.32 9.46
C SER A 45 -12.06 8.78 8.05
N SER A 46 -11.08 8.11 7.47
CA SER A 46 -11.16 7.56 6.11
C SER A 46 -10.42 6.24 6.07
N LEU A 47 -10.92 5.31 5.26
CA LEU A 47 -10.17 4.12 4.89
C LEU A 47 -9.47 4.38 3.56
N ILE A 48 -8.16 4.21 3.55
CA ILE A 48 -7.30 4.55 2.41
C ILE A 48 -6.55 3.29 1.97
N GLU A 49 -6.54 3.04 0.66
CA GLU A 49 -5.57 2.15 0.07
C GLU A 49 -4.36 2.95 -0.37
N MET A 50 -3.16 2.46 -0.05
CA MET A 50 -1.92 3.09 -0.46
C MET A 50 -1.06 2.10 -1.26
N GLN A 51 -0.50 2.58 -2.37
CA GLN A 51 0.40 1.83 -3.22
C GLN A 51 1.79 2.45 -3.13
N THR A 52 2.80 1.62 -2.90
CA THR A 52 4.20 2.07 -2.77
C THR A 52 5.16 1.01 -3.25
N ASN A 53 6.23 1.43 -3.92
CA ASN A 53 7.34 0.56 -4.33
C ASN A 53 8.66 0.91 -3.62
N SER A 54 8.60 1.78 -2.60
CA SER A 54 9.77 2.27 -1.88
C SER A 54 10.04 1.45 -0.62
N THR A 55 11.32 1.28 -0.30
CA THR A 55 11.81 0.63 0.92
C THR A 55 12.04 1.61 2.08
N PHE A 56 11.67 2.88 1.91
CA PHE A 56 11.87 3.88 2.96
C PHE A 56 10.98 3.59 4.18
N ARG A 57 11.63 3.37 5.32
CA ARG A 57 10.96 3.11 6.60
C ARG A 57 10.13 4.33 7.01
N GLY A 58 8.87 4.12 7.36
CA GLY A 58 7.99 5.21 7.79
C GLY A 58 7.39 6.01 6.63
N LEU A 59 7.57 5.58 5.37
CA LEU A 59 7.02 6.30 4.22
C LEU A 59 5.49 6.42 4.25
N PRO A 60 4.71 5.34 4.49
CA PRO A 60 3.25 5.46 4.65
C PRO A 60 2.83 6.56 5.62
N GLU A 61 3.47 6.55 6.79
CA GLU A 61 3.20 7.41 7.93
C GLU A 61 3.51 8.87 7.59
N LEU A 62 4.69 9.13 7.03
CA LEU A 62 5.12 10.47 6.62
C LEU A 62 4.32 11.01 5.44
N TYR A 63 4.01 10.15 4.47
CA TYR A 63 3.23 10.54 3.30
C TYR A 63 1.84 11.01 3.72
N LEU A 64 1.11 10.20 4.50
CA LEU A 64 -0.22 10.57 5.00
C LEU A 64 -0.18 11.75 5.96
N LEU A 65 0.88 11.89 6.77
CA LEU A 65 1.09 13.07 7.61
C LEU A 65 1.13 14.36 6.78
N HIS A 66 1.86 14.35 5.65
CA HIS A 66 1.95 15.48 4.74
C HIS A 66 0.67 15.73 3.93
N GLU A 67 -0.17 14.71 3.75
CA GLU A 67 -1.56 14.85 3.27
C GLU A 67 -2.51 15.37 4.37
N GLY A 68 -1.99 15.71 5.56
CA GLY A 68 -2.77 16.25 6.67
C GLY A 68 -3.56 15.19 7.45
N CYS A 69 -3.16 13.92 7.35
CA CYS A 69 -3.84 12.79 7.98
C CYS A 69 -2.94 12.10 9.02
N ALA A 70 -3.51 11.75 10.17
CA ALA A 70 -2.86 10.91 11.16
C ALA A 70 -3.32 9.46 11.02
N ILE A 71 -2.42 8.51 11.27
CA ILE A 71 -2.73 7.09 11.25
C ILE A 71 -3.14 6.65 12.65
N VAL A 72 -4.25 5.92 12.76
CA VAL A 72 -4.74 5.43 14.04
C VAL A 72 -3.72 4.49 14.69
N GLY A 73 -3.31 4.78 15.93
CA GLY A 73 -2.30 4.01 16.67
C GLY A 73 -0.85 4.38 16.34
N GLU A 74 -0.60 5.22 15.33
CA GLU A 74 0.73 5.78 15.08
C GLU A 74 0.89 7.06 15.92
N LEU A 75 1.76 7.03 16.92
CA LEU A 75 1.90 8.15 17.87
C LEU A 75 3.08 9.06 17.55
N LEU A 76 4.13 8.55 16.89
CA LEU A 76 5.37 9.27 16.73
C LEU A 76 5.23 10.36 15.67
N GLN A 77 4.96 10.00 14.42
CA GLN A 77 4.86 10.96 13.32
C GLN A 77 3.59 11.80 13.44
N SER A 78 2.48 11.20 13.86
CA SER A 78 1.20 11.86 14.02
C SER A 78 1.21 12.96 15.10
N SER A 79 2.11 12.88 16.09
CA SER A 79 2.28 13.95 17.10
C SER A 79 2.68 15.31 16.51
N ARG A 80 3.23 15.31 15.29
CA ARG A 80 3.64 16.51 14.56
C ARG A 80 2.47 17.16 13.82
N LEU A 81 1.33 16.49 13.70
CA LEU A 81 0.14 17.05 13.08
C LEU A 81 -0.61 17.90 14.09
N VAL A 82 -0.73 19.20 13.82
CA VAL A 82 -1.46 20.14 14.66
C VAL A 82 -2.62 20.72 13.88
N ASP A 83 -3.81 20.64 14.48
CA ASP A 83 -5.00 21.33 13.97
C ASP A 83 -4.97 22.78 14.45
N THR A 84 -4.81 23.72 13.52
CA THR A 84 -4.82 25.16 13.81
C THR A 84 -6.22 25.77 13.77
N GLY A 85 -7.25 24.97 13.48
CA GLY A 85 -8.62 25.42 13.24
C GLY A 85 -8.87 25.96 11.83
N ILE A 86 -7.81 26.29 11.08
CA ILE A 86 -7.88 26.74 9.68
C ILE A 86 -7.43 25.60 8.75
N ALA A 87 -6.28 25.01 9.05
CA ALA A 87 -5.72 23.90 8.29
C ALA A 87 -4.84 23.01 9.19
N PRO A 88 -4.68 21.72 8.85
CA PRO A 88 -3.66 20.89 9.48
C PRO A 88 -2.26 21.42 9.13
N VAL A 89 -1.39 21.54 10.13
CA VAL A 89 0.01 21.93 9.97
C VAL A 89 0.91 20.81 10.47
N VAL A 90 1.92 20.47 9.68
CA VAL A 90 2.92 19.46 10.04
C VAL A 90 4.15 20.16 10.61
N LEU A 91 4.42 19.91 11.89
CA LEU A 91 5.59 20.42 12.59
C LEU A 91 6.88 19.75 12.12
N GLN A 92 8.03 20.38 12.41
CA GLN A 92 9.33 19.82 12.07
C GLN A 92 9.61 18.52 12.84
N PRO A 93 10.45 17.60 12.31
CA PRO A 93 10.77 16.34 12.99
C PRO A 93 11.32 16.52 14.42
N SER A 94 12.04 17.61 14.68
CA SER A 94 12.56 17.97 16.02
C SER A 94 11.47 18.27 17.05
N GLN A 95 10.23 18.52 16.61
CA GLN A 95 9.09 18.89 17.46
C GLN A 95 8.17 17.68 17.75
N THR A 96 8.64 16.47 17.46
CA THR A 96 7.93 15.22 17.76
C THR A 96 7.71 15.06 19.26
N LYS A 97 6.48 14.69 19.66
CA LYS A 97 6.11 14.49 21.07
C LYS A 97 5.81 13.01 21.33
N LEU A 98 6.70 12.33 22.04
CA LEU A 98 6.59 10.89 22.35
C LEU A 98 5.37 10.52 23.21
N ASN A 99 4.83 11.48 23.97
CA ASN A 99 3.71 11.28 24.88
C ASN A 99 2.47 12.10 24.49
N SER A 100 2.35 12.49 23.20
CA SER A 100 1.14 13.18 22.77
C SER A 100 -0.04 12.23 22.80
N GLU A 101 -1.02 12.54 23.64
CA GLU A 101 -2.29 11.82 23.59
C GLU A 101 -3.06 12.22 22.33
N PRO A 102 -3.78 11.27 21.70
CA PRO A 102 -4.65 11.60 20.61
C PRO A 102 -5.82 12.48 21.08
N PRO A 103 -6.51 13.14 20.13
CA PRO A 103 -7.66 13.96 20.45
C PRO A 103 -8.70 13.24 21.31
N LEU A 104 -9.25 13.93 22.31
CA LEU A 104 -10.21 13.36 23.27
C LEU A 104 -11.42 12.71 22.59
N TRP A 105 -11.88 13.28 21.47
CA TRP A 105 -12.99 12.73 20.69
C TRP A 105 -12.67 11.32 20.17
N LEU A 106 -11.46 11.11 19.65
CA LEU A 106 -11.02 9.82 19.10
C LEU A 106 -10.90 8.78 20.22
N ARG A 107 -10.41 9.20 21.39
CA ARG A 107 -10.33 8.32 22.56
C ARG A 107 -11.69 7.81 23.02
N ARG A 108 -12.64 8.72 23.16
CA ARG A 108 -14.03 8.39 23.51
C ARG A 108 -14.67 7.49 22.47
N LEU A 109 -14.45 7.80 21.19
CA LEU A 109 -15.03 7.05 20.08
C LEU A 109 -14.50 5.60 20.04
N LEU A 110 -13.19 5.40 20.16
CA LEU A 110 -12.60 4.07 20.15
C LEU A 110 -12.79 3.29 21.46
N GLY A 111 -13.21 3.95 22.55
CA GLY A 111 -13.43 3.32 23.84
C GLY A 111 -12.13 2.94 24.57
N HIS A 112 -11.00 3.51 24.14
CA HIS A 112 -9.69 3.27 24.75
C HIS A 112 -9.34 4.39 25.73
N PRO A 113 -9.06 4.09 27.01
CA PRO A 113 -8.64 5.10 27.99
C PRO A 113 -7.24 5.66 27.66
N SER A 114 -6.41 4.85 27.01
CA SER A 114 -5.05 5.17 26.57
C SER A 114 -4.75 4.53 25.21
N PHE A 115 -3.96 5.19 24.37
CA PHE A 115 -3.60 4.72 23.04
C PHE A 115 -2.21 4.09 22.96
N TYR A 116 -1.49 3.97 24.09
CA TYR A 116 -0.23 3.22 24.13
C TYR A 116 -0.41 1.75 23.77
N ASP A 117 -1.62 1.21 23.97
CA ASP A 117 -1.98 -0.18 23.65
C ASP A 117 -2.67 -0.33 22.28
N LEU A 118 -2.92 0.78 21.56
CA LEU A 118 -3.61 0.71 20.28
C LEU A 118 -2.60 0.42 19.16
N PRO A 119 -2.74 -0.70 18.42
CA PRO A 119 -1.83 -1.02 17.33
C PRO A 119 -1.97 -0.01 16.18
N VAL A 120 -0.89 0.15 15.42
CA VAL A 120 -0.88 0.98 14.21
C VAL A 120 -1.79 0.35 13.15
N HIS A 121 -2.75 1.11 12.64
CA HIS A 121 -3.74 0.68 11.65
C HIS A 121 -3.18 0.78 10.22
N ILE A 122 -2.10 0.03 9.97
CA ILE A 122 -1.53 -0.18 8.63
C ILE A 122 -1.52 -1.69 8.38
N HIS A 123 -2.18 -2.11 7.31
CA HIS A 123 -2.20 -3.50 6.88
C HIS A 123 -1.59 -3.66 5.49
N ARG A 124 -0.71 -4.64 5.32
CA ARG A 124 -0.13 -4.98 4.01
C ARG A 124 -1.06 -5.96 3.30
N THR A 125 -1.94 -5.43 2.47
CA THR A 125 -2.95 -6.19 1.74
C THR A 125 -2.36 -7.02 0.61
N LYS A 126 -1.41 -6.46 -0.14
CA LYS A 126 -0.83 -7.05 -1.35
C LYS A 126 0.67 -6.80 -1.44
N LEU A 127 1.43 -7.80 -1.85
CA LEU A 127 2.87 -7.76 -2.07
C LEU A 127 3.20 -8.39 -3.42
N TYR A 128 3.95 -7.66 -4.24
CA TYR A 128 4.55 -8.22 -5.43
C TYR A 128 5.90 -8.86 -5.08
N ILE A 129 5.99 -10.17 -5.30
CA ILE A 129 7.17 -10.96 -4.98
C ILE A 129 7.99 -11.10 -6.26
N PRO A 130 9.28 -10.72 -6.26
CA PRO A 130 10.15 -11.05 -7.36
C PRO A 130 10.25 -12.57 -7.49
N ALA A 131 10.00 -13.11 -8.68
CA ALA A 131 10.06 -14.55 -8.88
C ALA A 131 11.49 -15.05 -8.60
N PRO A 132 11.69 -16.01 -7.68
CA PRO A 132 13.01 -16.54 -7.33
C PRO A 132 13.46 -17.55 -8.40
N ILE A 133 13.47 -17.14 -9.67
CA ILE A 133 13.70 -18.05 -10.78
C ILE A 133 15.03 -17.72 -11.42
N PHE A 134 15.96 -18.68 -11.28
CA PHE A 134 17.23 -18.74 -12.00
C PHE A 134 16.98 -18.55 -13.49
N TYR A 135 17.56 -17.48 -14.06
CA TYR A 135 17.90 -17.50 -15.47
C TYR A 135 19.08 -18.46 -15.64
N LYS A 136 19.05 -19.32 -16.67
CA LYS A 136 20.16 -20.23 -17.01
C LYS A 136 21.48 -19.46 -16.85
N SER A 137 22.34 -19.94 -15.95
CA SER A 137 23.74 -19.53 -15.92
C SER A 137 24.34 -19.98 -17.24
N ASP A 138 24.57 -19.02 -18.13
CA ASP A 138 25.49 -19.21 -19.23
C ASP A 138 26.76 -18.44 -18.88
N LYS A 139 27.93 -18.88 -19.36
CA LYS A 139 29.23 -18.31 -18.96
C LYS A 139 29.33 -16.79 -19.21
N ASN A 140 28.44 -16.24 -20.04
CA ASN A 140 28.40 -14.84 -20.44
C ASN A 140 27.22 -14.03 -19.85
N ASN A 141 26.29 -14.64 -19.11
CA ASN A 141 25.13 -13.94 -18.52
C ASN A 141 25.02 -14.24 -17.02
N PRO A 142 25.27 -13.25 -16.13
CA PRO A 142 25.14 -13.44 -14.69
C PRO A 142 23.69 -13.76 -14.30
N ILE A 143 23.52 -14.33 -13.10
CA ILE A 143 22.20 -14.67 -12.55
C ILE A 143 21.35 -13.39 -12.46
N HIS A 144 20.34 -13.28 -13.32
CA HIS A 144 19.38 -12.17 -13.30
C HIS A 144 18.07 -12.63 -12.66
N PHE A 145 17.77 -12.12 -11.47
CA PHE A 145 16.43 -12.17 -10.91
C PHE A 145 15.59 -11.09 -11.58
N THR A 146 14.47 -11.47 -12.19
CA THR A 146 13.48 -10.52 -12.70
C THR A 146 12.18 -10.68 -11.95
N SER A 147 11.59 -9.57 -11.53
CA SER A 147 10.27 -9.57 -10.88
C SER A 147 9.13 -9.85 -11.85
N ILE A 148 9.38 -9.65 -13.15
CA ILE A 148 8.37 -9.72 -14.21
C ILE A 148 8.77 -10.80 -15.21
N LEU A 149 7.83 -11.69 -15.53
CA LEU A 149 8.02 -12.83 -16.42
C LEU A 149 7.07 -12.77 -17.63
N PRO A 150 7.45 -13.31 -18.80
CA PRO A 150 6.54 -13.35 -19.96
C PRO A 150 5.40 -14.36 -19.81
N THR A 151 5.56 -15.37 -18.95
CA THR A 151 4.54 -16.38 -18.64
C THR A 151 4.63 -16.77 -17.15
N PRO A 152 3.53 -17.20 -16.51
CA PRO A 152 3.56 -17.81 -15.18
C PRO A 152 4.52 -19.00 -15.16
N ARG A 153 5.22 -19.21 -14.04
CA ARG A 153 6.17 -20.32 -13.90
C ARG A 153 5.94 -21.11 -12.62
N GLY A 154 6.04 -22.43 -12.72
CA GLY A 154 5.74 -23.32 -11.60
C GLY A 154 4.24 -23.43 -11.31
N GLN A 155 3.89 -24.32 -10.40
CA GLN A 155 2.52 -24.54 -9.96
C GLN A 155 2.35 -24.04 -8.53
N ILE A 156 1.37 -23.16 -8.32
CA ILE A 156 0.98 -22.74 -6.97
C ILE A 156 0.00 -23.80 -6.45
N SER A 157 0.41 -24.57 -5.45
CA SER A 157 -0.44 -25.55 -4.77
C SER A 157 -0.80 -25.05 -3.38
N CYS A 158 -2.08 -25.18 -3.01
CA CYS A 158 -2.54 -24.94 -1.66
C CYS A 158 -2.41 -26.25 -0.87
N SER A 159 -1.52 -26.29 0.13
CA SER A 159 -1.51 -27.40 1.09
C SER A 159 -2.79 -27.30 1.91
N ARG A 160 -3.74 -28.20 1.64
CA ARG A 160 -5.02 -28.26 2.35
C ARG A 160 -4.78 -28.56 3.84
N GLN A 161 -4.86 -27.54 4.68
CA GLN A 161 -5.27 -27.71 6.08
C GLN A 161 -6.34 -26.67 6.47
N ARG A 162 -7.58 -27.16 6.35
CA ARG A 162 -8.81 -26.91 7.13
C ARG A 162 -9.56 -25.56 7.05
N THR A 163 -10.81 -25.71 6.61
CA THR A 163 -12.06 -25.01 7.01
C THR A 163 -12.41 -23.63 6.45
N SER A 164 -11.87 -23.22 5.31
CA SER A 164 -12.62 -22.32 4.42
C SER A 164 -12.26 -22.56 2.97
N SER A 165 -13.24 -22.42 2.08
CA SER A 165 -13.07 -22.59 0.64
C SER A 165 -12.06 -21.57 0.10
N SER A 166 -10.82 -22.05 -0.08
CA SER A 166 -9.82 -21.58 -1.04
C SER A 166 -9.60 -20.06 -1.13
N PHE A 167 -8.74 -19.52 -0.26
CA PHE A 167 -7.97 -18.33 -0.62
C PHE A 167 -6.49 -18.65 -0.57
N THR A 168 -5.90 -18.93 -1.73
CA THR A 168 -4.45 -18.89 -1.89
C THR A 168 -4.03 -17.43 -1.84
N GLY A 169 -3.28 -17.05 -0.79
CA GLY A 169 -2.64 -15.73 -0.77
C GLY A 169 -1.69 -15.54 -1.95
N LEU A 170 -1.16 -16.62 -2.54
CA LEU A 170 -0.29 -16.53 -3.72
C LEU A 170 -1.05 -16.71 -5.03
N SER A 171 -0.80 -15.81 -5.99
CA SER A 171 -1.34 -15.89 -7.36
C SER A 171 -0.39 -15.26 -8.37
N TRP A 172 -0.59 -15.56 -9.66
CA TRP A 172 0.07 -14.86 -10.75
C TRP A 172 -0.82 -13.70 -11.21
N THR A 173 -0.36 -12.47 -11.00
CA THR A 173 -1.04 -11.28 -11.53
C THR A 173 -0.55 -11.01 -12.95
N LYS A 174 -1.49 -10.95 -13.90
CA LYS A 174 -1.21 -10.51 -15.27
C LYS A 174 -1.04 -8.99 -15.30
N LEU A 175 0.04 -8.53 -15.93
CA LEU A 175 0.35 -7.14 -16.19
C LEU A 175 0.31 -6.94 -17.71
N GLU A 176 -0.57 -6.08 -18.18
CA GLU A 176 -0.58 -5.68 -19.60
C GLU A 176 0.13 -4.34 -19.72
N ASP A 177 1.15 -4.25 -20.57
CA ASP A 177 1.73 -2.96 -20.93
C ASP A 177 0.93 -2.41 -22.12
N SER A 178 0.00 -1.49 -21.83
CA SER A 178 -0.87 -0.87 -22.82
C SER A 178 -0.22 0.33 -23.53
N GLU A 179 0.96 0.77 -23.11
CA GLU A 179 1.66 1.90 -23.73
C GLU A 179 2.75 1.43 -24.71
N GLY A 180 2.34 0.99 -25.91
CA GLY A 180 3.26 0.69 -27.01
C GLY A 180 2.58 0.07 -28.24
N ALA A 181 3.25 0.12 -29.39
CA ALA A 181 2.76 -0.49 -30.65
C ALA A 181 2.66 -2.03 -30.57
N ASN A 182 3.29 -2.64 -29.57
CA ASN A 182 3.24 -4.08 -29.31
C ASN A 182 2.89 -4.31 -27.84
N PRO A 183 1.63 -4.65 -27.50
CA PRO A 183 1.23 -4.90 -26.12
C PRO A 183 2.02 -6.10 -25.58
N LYS A 184 2.74 -5.89 -24.49
CA LYS A 184 3.51 -6.95 -23.85
C LYS A 184 2.77 -7.44 -22.61
N THR A 185 2.28 -8.68 -22.67
CA THR A 185 1.77 -9.35 -21.48
C THR A 185 2.94 -9.83 -20.63
N SER A 186 2.88 -9.53 -19.34
CA SER A 186 3.82 -10.04 -18.36
C SER A 186 3.08 -10.52 -17.11
N TYR A 187 3.78 -11.24 -16.24
CA TYR A 187 3.22 -11.84 -15.05
C TYR A 187 4.14 -11.60 -13.86
N ILE A 188 3.54 -11.37 -12.69
CA ILE A 188 4.25 -11.18 -11.43
C ILE A 188 3.63 -12.05 -10.34
N LEU A 189 4.49 -12.68 -9.53
CA LEU A 189 4.02 -13.43 -8.37
C LEU A 189 3.50 -12.44 -7.33
N THR A 190 2.30 -12.67 -6.85
CA THR A 190 1.59 -11.78 -5.94
C THR A 190 1.22 -12.54 -4.69
N CYS A 191 1.46 -11.94 -3.54
CA CYS A 191 0.94 -12.39 -2.25
C CYS A 191 -0.12 -11.42 -1.76
N THR A 192 -1.26 -11.94 -1.35
CA THR A 192 -2.42 -11.19 -0.89
C THR A 192 -2.81 -11.71 0.48
N SER A 193 -3.05 -10.80 1.41
CA SER A 193 -3.58 -11.12 2.72
C SER A 193 -5.09 -11.34 2.62
N PRO A 194 -5.63 -12.49 3.05
CA PRO A 194 -7.06 -12.76 2.98
C PRO A 194 -7.88 -12.06 4.06
N TRP A 195 -7.24 -11.63 5.14
CA TRP A 195 -7.92 -11.15 6.34
C TRP A 195 -7.24 -9.90 6.90
N LEU A 196 -8.01 -9.04 7.54
CA LEU A 196 -7.48 -7.98 8.38
C LEU A 196 -7.10 -8.52 9.77
N PRO A 197 -6.14 -7.89 10.47
CA PRO A 197 -5.93 -8.15 11.89
C PRO A 197 -7.22 -7.95 12.70
N GLU A 198 -7.44 -8.73 13.75
CA GLU A 198 -8.70 -8.75 14.53
C GLU A 198 -9.12 -7.39 15.10
N TYR A 199 -8.15 -6.54 15.45
CA TYR A 199 -8.42 -5.19 15.97
C TYR A 199 -8.93 -4.21 14.90
N PHE A 200 -8.64 -4.46 13.61
CA PHE A 200 -8.90 -3.53 12.53
C PHE A 200 -10.41 -3.36 12.27
N PRO A 201 -11.21 -4.44 12.12
CA PRO A 201 -12.67 -4.34 11.98
C PRO A 201 -13.33 -3.62 13.16
N TYR A 202 -12.89 -3.88 14.39
CA TYR A 202 -13.41 -3.19 15.58
C TYR A 202 -13.22 -1.68 15.45
N THR A 203 -12.00 -1.22 15.14
CA THR A 203 -11.73 0.22 14.96
C THR A 203 -12.55 0.81 13.81
N MET A 204 -12.66 0.12 12.67
CA MET A 204 -13.46 0.60 11.54
C MET A 204 -14.94 0.78 11.92
N ASP A 205 -15.52 -0.17 12.64
CA ASP A 205 -16.90 -0.09 13.11
C ASP A 205 -17.11 1.11 14.05
N ARG A 206 -16.20 1.30 15.02
CA ARG A 206 -16.24 2.46 15.94
C ARG A 206 -16.10 3.80 15.23
N LEU A 207 -15.38 3.84 14.11
CA LEU A 207 -15.21 5.04 13.27
C LEU A 207 -16.36 5.22 12.24
N GLY A 208 -17.31 4.28 12.18
CA GLY A 208 -18.41 4.30 11.21
C GLY A 208 -17.97 3.96 9.78
N LEU A 209 -16.80 3.36 9.60
CA LEU A 209 -16.24 2.98 8.31
C LEU A 209 -16.80 1.62 7.87
N LYS A 210 -17.90 1.65 7.13
CA LYS A 210 -18.50 0.45 6.55
C LYS A 210 -17.69 -0.02 5.35
N PHE A 211 -16.95 -1.12 5.51
CA PHE A 211 -16.10 -1.67 4.46
C PHE A 211 -16.05 -3.20 4.53
N ASP A 212 -16.34 -3.86 3.42
CA ASP A 212 -16.18 -5.30 3.29
C ASP A 212 -14.82 -5.63 2.66
N TYR A 213 -13.86 -5.94 3.53
CA TYR A 213 -12.50 -6.31 3.12
C TYR A 213 -12.47 -7.55 2.24
N THR A 214 -13.30 -8.55 2.54
CA THR A 214 -13.29 -9.85 1.86
C THR A 214 -13.87 -9.75 0.45
N SER A 215 -14.94 -8.98 0.28
CA SER A 215 -15.48 -8.67 -1.04
C SER A 215 -14.54 -7.78 -1.86
N TRP A 216 -13.91 -6.79 -1.23
CA TRP A 216 -12.97 -5.89 -1.91
C TRP A 216 -11.76 -6.65 -2.44
N ILE A 217 -11.09 -7.44 -1.60
CA ILE A 217 -9.87 -8.16 -2.01
C ILE A 217 -10.13 -9.25 -3.05
N SER A 218 -11.31 -9.88 -3.01
CA SER A 218 -11.71 -10.86 -4.03
C SER A 218 -11.98 -10.18 -5.38
N SER A 219 -12.66 -9.03 -5.41
CA SER A 219 -12.89 -8.28 -6.66
C SER A 219 -11.59 -7.88 -7.38
N GLU A 220 -10.55 -7.54 -6.63
CA GLU A 220 -9.24 -7.24 -7.20
C GLU A 220 -8.51 -8.48 -7.73
N THR A 221 -8.86 -9.65 -7.21
CA THR A 221 -8.26 -10.93 -7.61
C THR A 221 -8.95 -11.50 -8.86
N TYR A 222 -10.26 -11.25 -9.03
CA TYR A 222 -11.07 -11.74 -10.16
C TYR A 222 -11.14 -10.79 -11.36
N SER A 223 -10.44 -9.66 -11.33
CA SER A 223 -10.40 -8.71 -12.45
C SER A 223 -9.60 -9.20 -13.67
N VAL A 224 -9.16 -10.47 -13.69
CA VAL A 224 -8.46 -11.11 -14.81
C VAL A 224 -8.91 -12.57 -14.93
N GLN A 225 -10.00 -12.80 -15.66
CA GLN A 225 -10.26 -14.05 -16.38
C GLN A 225 -10.26 -13.76 -17.87
#